data_AF-A0A8T6IW89-F1
#
_entry.id   AF-A0A8T6IW89-F1
#
_cell.length_a   1.000
_cell.length_b   1.000
_cell.length_c   1.000
_cell.angle_alpha   90.00
_cell.angle_beta   90.00
_cell.angle_gamma   90.00
#
_symmetry.space_group_name_H-M   'P 1'
#
loop_
_entity.id
_entity.type
_entity.pdbx_description
1 polymer ?
#
loop_
_entity_poly.entity_id
_entity_poly.type
_entity_poly.pdbx_seq_one_letter_code
_entity_poly.pdbx_strand_id
1 'polypeptide(L)'
;MMIKQNFHLVRFLEDVGYDGSRHFDAHAYRSSQYEDVKEFARGCMRSYLVFKEKAAQFNADAEIQALLAEINADDGSYAYLSAGYSKAAADRLKATDFDRAGMGARNLPYERLDQLTFDVLLGVR
;
A
#
# COMPACT_ATOMS: atom_id res chain seq x y z
N MET A 1 -13.10 12.57 2.49
CA MET A 1 -12.07 11.99 1.59
C MET A 1 -11.01 11.34 2.47
N MET A 2 -10.76 10.03 2.31
CA MET A 2 -9.72 9.33 3.08
C MET A 2 -8.40 9.34 2.29
N ILE A 3 -7.54 10.33 2.52
CA ILE A 3 -6.36 10.59 1.68
C ILE A 3 -5.38 9.41 1.61
N LYS A 4 -5.14 8.72 2.73
CA LYS A 4 -4.26 7.54 2.80
C LYS A 4 -4.82 6.36 1.99
N GLN A 5 -6.14 6.13 2.06
CA GLN A 5 -6.78 5.05 1.28
C GLN A 5 -6.65 5.30 -0.23
N ASN A 6 -6.90 6.54 -0.68
CA ASN A 6 -6.75 6.91 -2.08
C ASN A 6 -5.30 6.76 -2.55
N PHE A 7 -4.34 7.17 -1.71
CA PHE A 7 -2.92 6.97 -1.98
C PHE A 7 -2.56 5.49 -2.15
N HIS A 8 -2.97 4.62 -1.22
CA HIS A 8 -2.67 3.19 -1.30
C HIS A 8 -3.31 2.53 -2.54
N LEU A 9 -4.52 2.96 -2.94
CA LEU A 9 -5.15 2.50 -4.16
C LEU A 9 -4.33 2.90 -5.40
N VAL A 10 -3.94 4.17 -5.52
CA VAL A 10 -3.15 4.64 -6.67
C VAL A 10 -1.79 3.97 -6.69
N ARG A 11 -1.10 3.87 -5.55
CA ARG A 11 0.16 3.15 -5.44
C ARG A 11 0.01 1.70 -5.91
N PHE A 12 -1.00 0.98 -5.43
CA PHE A 12 -1.24 -0.40 -5.86
C PHE A 12 -1.42 -0.51 -7.38
N LEU A 13 -2.26 0.33 -7.98
CA LEU A 13 -2.53 0.30 -9.42
C LEU A 13 -1.27 0.60 -10.26
N GLU A 14 -0.45 1.54 -9.82
CA GLU A 14 0.80 1.88 -10.51
C GLU A 14 1.88 0.81 -10.30
N ASP A 15 1.99 0.24 -9.10
CA ASP A 15 2.98 -0.80 -8.75
C ASP A 15 2.73 -2.11 -9.51
N VAL A 16 1.46 -2.51 -9.67
CA VAL A 16 1.10 -3.72 -10.45
C VAL A 16 1.02 -3.46 -11.96
N GLY A 17 1.26 -2.22 -12.41
CA GLY A 17 1.22 -1.86 -13.82
C GLY A 17 -0.16 -2.02 -14.47
N TYR A 18 -1.25 -1.74 -13.73
CA TYR A 18 -2.61 -1.84 -14.25
C TYR A 18 -2.76 -1.05 -15.55
N ASP A 19 -3.31 -1.66 -16.60
CA ASP A 19 -3.38 -1.13 -17.96
C ASP A 19 -4.77 -0.64 -18.37
N GLY A 20 -5.81 -0.95 -17.58
CA GLY A 20 -7.18 -0.53 -17.84
C GLY A 20 -7.46 0.96 -17.56
N SER A 21 -8.69 1.39 -17.87
CA SER A 21 -9.13 2.77 -17.68
C SER A 21 -9.19 3.19 -16.21
N ARG A 22 -8.76 4.42 -15.91
CA ARG A 22 -8.98 5.08 -14.62
C ARG A 22 -10.28 5.89 -14.70
N HIS A 23 -11.41 5.21 -14.49
CA HIS A 23 -12.73 5.81 -14.61
C HIS A 23 -13.13 6.56 -13.33
N PHE A 24 -13.58 7.81 -13.46
CA PHE A 24 -14.11 8.62 -12.36
C PHE A 24 -15.63 8.71 -12.46
N ASP A 25 -16.32 7.83 -11.73
CA ASP A 25 -17.77 7.88 -11.55
C ASP A 25 -18.09 8.71 -10.31
N ALA A 26 -18.19 10.03 -10.49
CA ALA A 26 -18.39 10.97 -9.40
C ALA A 26 -19.18 12.20 -9.86
N HIS A 27 -19.77 12.89 -8.89
CA HIS A 27 -20.61 14.07 -9.14
C HIS A 27 -19.96 15.32 -8.57
N ALA A 28 -19.97 16.40 -9.35
CA ALA A 28 -19.71 17.74 -8.84
C ALA A 28 -20.75 18.09 -7.75
N TYR A 29 -20.42 19.07 -6.90
CA TYR A 29 -21.37 19.53 -5.91
C TYR A 29 -22.63 20.08 -6.58
N ARG A 30 -23.78 19.89 -5.92
CA ARG A 30 -25.08 20.36 -6.44
C ARG A 30 -25.11 21.87 -6.70
N SER A 31 -24.28 22.65 -5.98
CA SER A 31 -24.16 24.10 -6.12
C SER A 31 -23.24 24.54 -7.25
N SER A 32 -22.47 23.64 -7.86
CA SER A 32 -21.49 23.96 -8.89
C SER A 32 -22.16 24.42 -10.19
N GLN A 33 -21.64 25.50 -10.77
CA GLN A 33 -22.01 25.96 -12.11
C GLN A 33 -21.13 25.27 -13.17
N TYR A 34 -21.44 25.47 -14.46
CA TYR A 34 -20.78 24.75 -15.57
C TYR A 34 -19.25 24.82 -15.56
N GLU A 35 -18.65 25.98 -15.30
CA GLU A 35 -17.19 26.08 -15.23
C GLU A 35 -16.61 25.33 -14.02
N ASP A 36 -17.30 25.34 -12.89
CA ASP A 36 -16.88 24.63 -11.68
C ASP A 36 -17.01 23.09 -11.84
N VAL A 37 -17.95 22.62 -12.67
CA VAL A 37 -18.02 21.20 -13.07
C VAL A 37 -16.76 20.79 -13.87
N LYS A 38 -16.20 21.68 -14.69
CA LYS A 38 -14.93 21.41 -15.38
C LYS A 38 -13.77 21.36 -14.39
N GLU A 39 -13.75 22.25 -13.40
CA GLU A 39 -12.75 22.22 -12.32
C GLU A 39 -12.84 20.93 -11.50
N PHE A 40 -14.05 20.44 -11.21
CA PHE A 40 -14.27 19.13 -10.60
C PHE A 40 -13.63 17.99 -11.42
N ALA A 41 -13.92 17.93 -12.72
CA ALA A 41 -13.34 16.90 -13.60
C ALA A 41 -11.80 16.98 -13.67
N ARG A 42 -11.24 18.20 -13.76
CA ARG A 42 -9.78 18.41 -13.67
C ARG A 42 -9.23 17.96 -12.32
N GLY A 43 -9.95 18.23 -11.23
CA GLY A 43 -9.60 17.86 -9.87
C GLY A 43 -9.47 16.35 -9.67
N CYS A 44 -10.36 15.55 -10.25
CA CYS A 44 -10.26 14.08 -10.24
C CYS A 44 -8.95 13.59 -10.85
N MET A 45 -8.64 14.03 -12.09
CA MET A 45 -7.42 13.65 -12.80
C MET A 45 -6.17 14.16 -12.06
N ARG A 46 -6.17 15.42 -11.62
CA ARG A 46 -5.05 16.02 -10.89
C ARG A 46 -4.76 15.26 -9.60
N SER A 47 -5.79 14.90 -8.84
CA SER A 47 -5.62 14.14 -7.59
C SER A 47 -4.95 12.79 -7.84
N TYR A 48 -5.36 12.06 -8.88
CA TYR A 48 -4.70 10.82 -9.27
C TYR A 48 -3.23 11.04 -9.60
N LEU A 49 -2.91 12.04 -10.42
CA LEU A 49 -1.53 12.33 -10.82
C LEU A 49 -0.65 12.73 -9.63
N VAL A 50 -1.18 13.49 -8.67
CA VAL A 50 -0.50 13.81 -7.42
C VAL A 50 -0.21 12.53 -6.63
N PHE A 51 -1.19 11.64 -6.44
CA PHE A 51 -0.96 10.39 -5.72
C PHE A 51 0.02 9.46 -6.45
N LYS A 52 0.01 9.44 -7.79
CA LYS A 52 0.99 8.71 -8.60
C LYS A 52 2.42 9.22 -8.36
N GLU A 53 2.60 10.54 -8.32
CA GLU A 53 3.89 11.15 -7.98
C GLU A 53 4.32 10.78 -6.55
N LYS A 54 3.40 10.88 -5.58
CA LYS A 54 3.66 10.49 -4.19
C LYS A 54 3.97 9.00 -4.04
N ALA A 55 3.35 8.13 -4.83
CA ALA A 55 3.66 6.70 -4.85
C ALA A 55 5.09 6.46 -5.36
N ALA A 56 5.50 7.15 -6.43
CA ALA A 56 6.88 7.10 -6.91
C ALA A 56 7.89 7.58 -5.85
N GLN A 57 7.60 8.68 -5.15
CA GLN A 57 8.43 9.19 -4.04
C GLN A 57 8.53 8.16 -2.90
N PHE A 58 7.39 7.60 -2.47
CA PHE A 58 7.34 6.56 -1.45
C PHE A 58 8.18 5.33 -1.83
N ASN A 59 8.07 4.88 -3.08
CA ASN A 59 8.80 3.70 -3.57
C ASN A 59 10.31 3.96 -3.73
N ALA A 60 10.71 5.20 -3.98
CA ALA A 60 12.12 5.59 -4.09
C ALA A 60 12.78 5.89 -2.73
N ASP A 61 12.00 6.09 -1.66
CA ASP A 61 12.53 6.47 -0.36
C ASP A 61 13.23 5.31 0.36
N ALA A 62 14.54 5.44 0.55
CA ALA A 62 15.38 4.39 1.12
C ALA A 62 15.00 4.00 2.57
N GLU A 63 14.51 4.94 3.38
CA GLU A 63 14.11 4.67 4.76
C GLU A 63 12.81 3.88 4.80
N ILE A 64 11.85 4.25 3.95
CA ILE A 64 10.60 3.51 3.77
C ILE A 64 10.88 2.10 3.26
N GLN A 65 11.77 1.95 2.26
CA GLN A 65 12.13 0.63 1.74
C GLN A 65 12.84 -0.24 2.79
N ALA A 66 13.68 0.34 3.64
CA ALA A 66 14.31 -0.37 4.74
C ALA A 66 13.28 -0.89 5.77
N LEU A 67 12.27 -0.07 6.13
CA LEU A 67 11.19 -0.50 7.02
C LEU A 67 10.35 -1.61 6.40
N LEU A 68 10.02 -1.50 5.11
CA LEU A 68 9.29 -2.55 4.40
C LEU A 68 10.08 -3.85 4.33
N ALA A 69 11.40 -3.78 4.15
CA ALA A 69 12.26 -4.96 4.18
C ALA A 69 12.31 -5.60 5.57
N GLU A 70 12.40 -4.81 6.66
CA GLU A 70 12.34 -5.29 8.04
C GLU A 70 10.98 -5.97 8.35
N ILE A 71 9.88 -5.32 7.97
CA ILE A 71 8.52 -5.81 8.18
C ILE A 71 8.27 -7.12 7.43
N ASN A 72 8.71 -7.20 6.17
CA ASN A 72 8.50 -8.36 5.31
C ASN A 72 9.61 -9.41 5.40
N ALA A 73 10.59 -9.23 6.30
CA ALA A 73 11.69 -10.19 6.45
C ALA A 73 11.13 -11.59 6.75
N ASP A 74 11.57 -12.54 5.93
CA ASP A 74 11.26 -13.97 6.00
C ASP A 74 12.59 -14.73 5.94
N ASP A 75 12.80 -15.64 6.88
CA ASP A 75 13.99 -16.49 6.94
C ASP A 75 13.84 -17.78 6.10
N GLY A 76 12.67 -17.97 5.47
CA GLY A 76 12.36 -19.11 4.62
C GLY A 76 12.03 -20.38 5.38
N SER A 77 11.91 -20.34 6.71
CA SER A 77 11.56 -21.49 7.56
C SER A 77 10.29 -22.21 7.07
N TYR A 78 9.36 -21.45 6.49
CA TYR A 78 8.07 -21.92 5.99
C TYR A 78 7.94 -21.92 4.47
N ALA A 79 9.04 -21.80 3.72
CA ALA A 79 9.02 -21.76 2.25
C ALA A 79 8.34 -23.00 1.63
N TYR A 80 8.33 -24.14 2.32
CA TYR A 80 7.63 -25.36 1.87
C TYR A 80 6.11 -25.20 1.75
N LEU A 81 5.52 -24.14 2.30
CA LEU A 81 4.09 -23.82 2.18
C LEU A 81 3.74 -23.11 0.86
N SER A 82 4.72 -22.57 0.13
CA SER A 82 4.48 -21.82 -1.11
C SER A 82 4.04 -22.70 -2.29
N ALA A 83 4.30 -24.01 -2.23
CA ALA A 83 3.91 -24.98 -3.26
C ALA A 83 2.41 -25.33 -3.27
N GLY A 84 1.60 -24.69 -2.44
CA GLY A 84 0.18 -25.01 -2.27
C GLY A 84 -0.06 -26.22 -1.37
N TYR A 85 -1.30 -26.70 -1.36
CA TYR A 85 -1.70 -27.77 -0.46
C TYR A 85 -1.05 -29.12 -0.82
N SER A 86 -0.46 -29.77 0.18
CA SER A 86 -0.17 -31.19 0.16
C SER A 86 -0.38 -31.79 1.54
N LYS A 87 -0.72 -33.08 1.60
CA LYS A 87 -0.85 -33.80 2.87
C LYS A 87 0.45 -33.73 3.68
N ALA A 88 1.60 -33.89 3.01
CA ALA A 88 2.92 -33.83 3.65
C ALA A 88 3.21 -32.45 4.25
N ALA A 89 2.93 -31.36 3.53
CA ALA A 89 3.12 -30.00 4.06
C ALA A 89 2.18 -29.72 5.25
N ALA A 90 0.93 -30.18 5.17
CA ALA A 90 -0.04 -30.05 6.26
C ALA A 90 0.38 -30.85 7.51
N ASP A 91 0.85 -32.08 7.32
CA ASP A 91 1.31 -32.94 8.42
C ASP A 91 2.57 -32.35 9.08
N ARG A 92 3.53 -31.83 8.27
CA ARG A 92 4.69 -31.07 8.78
C ARG A 92 4.25 -29.85 9.59
N LEU A 93 3.37 -29.02 9.04
CA LEU A 93 2.90 -27.80 9.70
C LEU A 93 2.22 -28.09 11.04
N LYS A 94 1.39 -29.14 11.11
CA LYS A 94 0.72 -29.56 12.35
C LYS A 94 1.70 -30.09 13.41
N ALA A 95 2.82 -30.66 12.97
CA ALA A 95 3.87 -31.17 13.86
C ALA A 95 4.88 -30.09 14.28
N THR A 96 4.87 -28.91 13.63
CA THR A 96 5.75 -27.79 14.00
C THR A 96 5.33 -27.22 15.36
N ASP A 97 6.29 -27.14 16.28
CA ASP A 97 6.13 -26.34 17.50
C ASP A 97 6.49 -24.88 17.21
N PHE A 98 5.66 -23.96 17.69
CA PHE A 98 5.82 -22.53 17.44
C PHE A 98 6.14 -21.82 18.74
N ASP A 99 7.31 -21.17 18.78
CA ASP A 99 7.65 -20.22 19.85
C ASP A 99 6.83 -18.94 19.71
N ARG A 100 5.59 -18.99 20.20
CA ARG A 100 4.65 -17.86 20.16
C ARG A 100 5.19 -16.63 20.89
N ALA A 101 5.96 -16.83 21.95
CA ALA A 101 6.53 -15.72 22.73
C ALA A 101 7.64 -15.03 21.93
N GLY A 102 8.57 -15.80 21.36
CA GLY A 102 9.61 -15.26 20.47
C GLY A 102 9.04 -14.59 19.23
N MET A 103 8.04 -15.21 18.58
CA MET A 103 7.35 -14.62 17.43
C MET A 103 6.63 -13.32 17.78
N GLY A 104 5.96 -13.27 18.93
CA GLY A 104 5.24 -12.08 19.40
C GLY A 104 6.15 -10.94 19.87
N ALA A 105 7.41 -11.24 20.22
CA ALA A 105 8.40 -10.22 20.59
C ALA A 105 8.96 -9.45 19.37
N ARG A 106 8.69 -9.91 18.14
CA ARG A 106 9.10 -9.23 16.91
C ARG A 106 8.49 -7.82 16.86
N ASN A 107 9.34 -6.81 16.77
CA ASN A 107 8.90 -5.45 16.53
C ASN A 107 8.39 -5.29 15.09
N LEU A 108 7.28 -4.58 14.92
CA LEU A 108 6.74 -4.18 13.62
C LEU A 108 6.60 -2.66 13.63
N PRO A 109 7.54 -1.90 13.02
CA PRO A 109 7.62 -0.44 13.13
C PRO A 109 6.56 0.29 12.29
N TYR A 110 5.30 -0.13 12.36
CA TYR A 110 4.20 0.40 11.56
C TYR A 110 3.92 1.88 11.84
N GLU A 111 4.06 2.35 13.07
CA GLU A 111 3.89 3.77 13.40
C GLU A 111 4.91 4.66 12.67
N ARG A 112 6.17 4.20 12.59
CA ARG A 112 7.21 4.92 11.83
C ARG A 112 6.90 4.91 10.34
N LEU A 113 6.51 3.77 9.79
CA LEU A 113 6.11 3.66 8.39
C LEU A 113 4.91 4.56 8.07
N ASP A 114 3.92 4.61 8.97
CA ASP A 114 2.73 5.44 8.81
C ASP A 114 3.07 6.94 8.83
N GLN A 115 3.96 7.37 9.72
CA GLN A 115 4.41 8.76 9.77
C GLN A 115 5.18 9.14 8.51
N LEU A 116 6.10 8.29 8.02
CA LEU A 116 6.81 8.56 6.77
C LEU A 116 5.85 8.61 5.57
N THR A 117 4.81 7.77 5.57
CA THR A 117 3.74 7.83 4.57
C THR A 117 3.03 9.18 4.62
N PHE A 118 2.71 9.67 5.82
CA PHE A 118 2.09 10.96 6.02
C PHE A 118 2.99 12.12 5.54
N ASP A 119 4.28 12.07 5.85
CA ASP A 119 5.26 13.09 5.45
C ASP A 119 5.38 13.19 3.91
N VAL A 120 5.43 12.05 3.22
CA VAL A 120 5.38 11.99 1.75
C VAL A 120 4.10 12.64 1.22
N LEU A 121 2.94 12.29 1.80
CA LEU A 121 1.65 12.83 1.38
C LEU A 121 1.52 14.33 1.59
N LEU A 122 2.07 14.87 2.69
CA LEU A 122 2.10 16.30 2.95
C LEU A 122 3.22 17.05 2.22
N GLY A 123 4.14 16.34 1.57
CA GLY A 123 5.24 16.93 0.80
C GLY A 123 6.29 17.60 1.69
N VAL A 124 6.48 17.08 2.90
CA VAL A 124 7.58 17.49 3.80
C VAL A 124 8.76 16.52 3.71
N ARG A 125 8.78 15.70 2.65
CA ARG A 125 9.78 14.69 2.35
C ARG A 125 9.96 14.56 0.84
#